data_AF-A0A3E0A570-F1
#
_entry.id   AF-A0A3E0A570-F1
#
_cell.length_a   1.000
_cell.length_b   1.000
_cell.length_c   1.000
_cell.angle_alpha   90.00
_cell.angle_beta   90.00
_cell.angle_gamma   90.00
#
_symmetry.space_group_name_H-M   'P 1'
#
loop_
_entity.id
_entity.type
_entity.pdbx_description
1 polymer ?
#
loop_
_entity_poly.entity_id
_entity_poly.type
_entity_poly.pdbx_seq_one_letter_code
_entity_poly.pdbx_strand_id
1 'polypeptide(L)'
;MKPITGPRSLKRIPRTVALSLVAIMALAGVLLPASPAAARPIDCSLTAVLYQSPAGLQASGQVYCSTPETYDVKVYLYRRDWCCGTVVASSVVGRNNYAGYTTAYAVEPCSDLQTDKQYDAKIALDDTRFGPGIRVKEIITNKVTGHC
;
A
#
# COMPACT_ATOMS: atom_id res chain seq x y z
N MET A 1 45.03 -70.31 -38.57
CA MET A 1 43.80 -69.73 -39.15
C MET A 1 43.15 -68.83 -38.11
N LYS A 2 42.67 -67.67 -38.57
CA LYS A 2 42.09 -66.54 -37.80
C LYS A 2 40.56 -66.76 -37.58
N PRO A 3 39.85 -65.86 -36.86
CA PRO A 3 38.88 -66.10 -35.79
C PRO A 3 37.41 -66.15 -36.32
N ILE A 4 36.39 -66.01 -35.47
CA ILE A 4 35.24 -65.09 -35.68
C ILE A 4 34.28 -65.13 -34.47
N THR A 5 34.16 -63.98 -33.83
CA THR A 5 33.06 -63.47 -32.99
C THR A 5 31.76 -63.28 -33.78
N GLY A 6 30.61 -63.61 -33.18
CA GLY A 6 29.27 -63.28 -33.72
C GLY A 6 28.14 -63.53 -32.69
N PRO A 7 26.93 -62.99 -32.88
CA PRO A 7 26.51 -61.79 -32.13
C PRO A 7 25.26 -61.92 -31.24
N ARG A 8 24.99 -60.78 -30.57
CA ARG A 8 23.91 -60.35 -29.66
C ARG A 8 22.49 -60.84 -29.99
N SER A 9 21.68 -61.00 -28.93
CA SER A 9 20.23 -60.82 -29.01
C SER A 9 19.71 -60.00 -27.82
N LEU A 10 19.03 -58.91 -28.16
CA LEU A 10 18.36 -57.97 -27.27
C LEU A 10 17.09 -58.60 -26.65
N LYS A 11 16.83 -58.31 -25.37
CA LYS A 11 15.48 -58.43 -24.81
C LYS A 11 14.98 -57.07 -24.31
N ARG A 12 13.70 -56.86 -24.58
CA ARG A 12 12.94 -55.60 -24.70
C ARG A 12 12.62 -54.92 -23.36
N ILE A 13 12.68 -53.58 -23.40
CA ILE A 13 11.86 -52.50 -22.77
C ILE A 13 10.43 -52.94 -22.36
N PRO A 14 9.61 -52.26 -21.50
CA PRO A 14 9.62 -50.83 -21.08
C PRO A 14 9.24 -50.64 -19.57
N ARG A 15 9.02 -49.49 -18.92
CA ARG A 15 8.30 -48.25 -19.23
C ARG A 15 8.65 -47.20 -18.15
N THR A 16 8.69 -45.92 -18.56
CA THR A 16 8.11 -44.74 -17.89
C THR A 16 8.44 -44.52 -16.40
N VAL A 17 8.98 -43.39 -15.94
CA VAL A 17 8.62 -42.01 -16.26
C VAL A 17 9.87 -41.15 -16.04
N ALA A 18 10.49 -40.68 -17.12
CA ALA A 18 11.35 -39.51 -17.02
C ALA A 18 10.41 -38.32 -16.86
N LEU A 19 10.33 -37.79 -15.64
CA LEU A 19 9.63 -36.54 -15.38
C LEU A 19 10.35 -35.46 -16.18
N SER A 20 9.69 -35.02 -17.24
CA SER A 20 10.09 -33.93 -18.14
C SER A 20 10.29 -32.65 -17.33
N LEU A 21 11.54 -32.37 -16.95
CA LEU A 21 11.94 -31.10 -16.34
C LEU A 21 12.30 -30.11 -17.45
N VAL A 22 11.33 -29.80 -18.31
CA VAL A 22 11.43 -28.71 -19.28
C VAL A 22 10.08 -28.01 -19.38
N ALA A 23 10.14 -26.68 -19.31
CA ALA A 23 9.09 -25.71 -19.55
C ALA A 23 8.11 -25.46 -18.39
N ILE A 24 8.52 -24.58 -17.47
CA ILE A 24 7.64 -23.47 -17.11
C ILE A 24 8.36 -22.18 -17.47
N MET A 25 7.60 -21.38 -18.21
CA MET A 25 8.01 -20.22 -18.97
C MET A 25 8.83 -19.20 -18.18
N ALA A 26 9.78 -18.62 -18.91
CA ALA A 26 10.10 -17.22 -18.84
C ALA A 26 8.81 -16.37 -18.89
N LEU A 27 8.21 -16.17 -17.73
CA LEU A 27 7.34 -15.03 -17.43
C LEU A 27 7.72 -14.47 -16.05
N ALA A 28 9.01 -14.55 -15.71
CA ALA A 28 9.61 -13.66 -14.73
C ALA A 28 9.78 -12.28 -15.40
N GLY A 29 8.66 -11.67 -15.79
CA GLY A 29 8.57 -10.22 -15.77
C GLY A 29 8.69 -9.85 -14.31
N VAL A 30 9.94 -9.75 -13.85
CA VAL A 30 10.26 -9.14 -12.56
C VAL A 30 9.47 -7.84 -12.57
N LEU A 31 8.44 -7.77 -11.72
CA LEU A 31 7.84 -6.52 -11.30
C LEU A 31 8.99 -5.76 -10.63
N LEU A 32 9.80 -5.11 -11.47
CA LEU A 32 10.80 -4.17 -11.03
C LEU A 32 10.01 -3.19 -10.17
N PRO A 33 10.37 -3.01 -8.89
CA PRO A 33 9.74 -1.98 -8.10
C PRO A 33 9.89 -0.70 -8.91
N ALA A 34 8.75 -0.10 -9.30
CA ALA A 34 8.77 1.12 -10.08
C ALA A 34 9.71 2.09 -9.39
N SER A 35 10.76 2.50 -10.10
CA SER A 35 11.75 3.40 -9.53
C SER A 35 11.03 4.62 -8.97
N PRO A 36 11.45 5.19 -7.83
CA PRO A 36 10.87 6.43 -7.29
C PRO A 36 10.92 7.59 -8.30
N ALA A 37 11.78 7.50 -9.33
CA ALA A 37 11.81 8.41 -10.47
C ALA A 37 10.55 8.37 -11.38
N ALA A 38 9.67 7.36 -11.24
CA ALA A 38 8.42 7.23 -12.00
C ALA A 38 7.22 7.92 -11.31
N ALA A 39 7.37 8.34 -10.06
CA ALA A 39 6.34 9.09 -9.36
C ALA A 39 6.27 10.50 -9.95
N ARG A 40 5.21 10.77 -10.71
CA ARG A 40 4.97 12.10 -11.28
C ARG A 40 4.27 12.98 -10.24
N PRO A 41 4.43 14.31 -10.30
CA PRO A 41 3.55 15.22 -9.59
C PRO A 41 2.10 14.96 -10.02
N ILE A 42 1.21 14.71 -9.04
CA ILE A 42 -0.23 14.62 -9.29
C ILE A 42 -0.87 15.94 -8.90
N ASP A 43 -1.64 16.53 -9.80
CA ASP A 43 -2.38 17.77 -9.59
C ASP A 43 -3.68 17.51 -8.80
N CYS A 44 -3.50 17.15 -7.52
CA CYS A 44 -4.59 17.02 -6.56
C CYS A 44 -4.40 17.96 -5.38
N SER A 45 -5.47 18.61 -4.93
CA SER A 45 -5.53 19.24 -3.61
C SER A 45 -5.83 18.19 -2.53
N LEU A 46 -5.22 18.40 -1.36
CA LEU A 46 -5.44 17.59 -0.17
C LEU A 46 -6.06 18.48 0.90
N THR A 47 -7.01 17.93 1.64
CA THR A 47 -7.54 18.54 2.85
C THR A 47 -7.49 17.52 3.97
N ALA A 48 -6.95 17.91 5.12
CA ALA A 48 -6.97 17.11 6.34
C ALA A 48 -7.75 17.87 7.42
N VAL A 49 -8.53 17.14 8.21
CA VAL A 49 -9.31 17.69 9.33
C VAL A 49 -9.18 16.75 10.52
N LEU A 50 -8.94 17.32 11.71
CA LEU A 50 -9.20 16.65 12.97
C LEU A 50 -10.59 17.03 13.45
N TYR A 51 -11.42 16.02 13.67
CA TYR A 51 -12.77 16.19 14.17
C TYR A 51 -12.92 15.51 15.53
N GLN A 52 -13.37 16.27 16.51
CA GLN A 52 -13.67 15.81 17.85
C GLN A 52 -15.19 15.66 18.02
N SER A 53 -15.60 14.52 18.56
CA SER A 53 -17.00 14.20 18.84
C SER A 53 -17.13 13.45 20.17
N PRO A 54 -18.35 13.28 20.71
CA PRO A 54 -18.57 12.45 21.89
C PRO A 54 -18.09 10.99 21.76
N ALA A 55 -17.96 10.49 20.52
CA ALA A 55 -17.47 9.14 20.23
C ALA A 55 -15.93 9.03 20.20
N GLY A 56 -15.21 10.16 20.28
CA GLY A 56 -13.75 10.22 20.26
C GLY A 56 -13.20 11.13 19.16
N LEU A 57 -11.94 10.88 18.80
CA LEU A 57 -11.17 11.70 17.86
C LEU A 57 -11.06 11.02 16.50
N GLN A 58 -11.26 11.81 15.46
CA GLN A 58 -11.27 11.37 14.07
C GLN A 58 -10.30 12.22 13.25
N ALA A 59 -9.46 11.57 12.45
CA ALA A 59 -8.74 12.20 11.36
C ALA A 59 -9.48 11.91 10.05
N SER A 60 -9.86 12.93 9.31
CA SER A 60 -10.45 12.80 7.97
C SER A 60 -9.53 13.43 6.94
N GLY A 61 -9.44 12.79 5.78
CA GLY A 61 -8.69 13.28 4.65
C GLY A 61 -9.52 13.24 3.38
N GLN A 62 -9.44 14.31 2.61
CA GLN A 62 -10.08 14.45 1.30
C GLN A 62 -9.04 14.77 0.23
N VAL A 63 -9.26 14.23 -0.95
CA VAL A 63 -8.48 14.46 -2.16
C VAL A 63 -9.41 14.96 -3.24
N TYR A 64 -8.99 16.00 -3.94
CA TYR A 64 -9.64 16.46 -5.16
C TYR A 64 -8.59 16.70 -6.24
N CYS A 65 -8.77 16.08 -7.39
CA CYS A 65 -7.86 16.13 -8.53
C CYS A 65 -8.54 16.81 -9.72
N SER A 66 -7.79 17.60 -10.48
CA SER A 66 -8.29 18.25 -11.70
C SER A 66 -8.59 17.24 -12.81
N THR A 67 -7.87 16.12 -12.83
CA THR A 67 -8.04 14.98 -13.75
C THR A 67 -8.27 13.68 -12.96
N PRO A 68 -8.84 12.63 -13.58
CA PRO A 68 -8.91 11.32 -12.94
C PRO A 68 -7.51 10.75 -12.77
N GLU A 69 -7.21 10.27 -11.57
CA GLU A 69 -5.89 9.79 -11.19
C GLU A 69 -6.02 8.47 -10.40
N THR A 70 -5.02 7.61 -10.54
CA THR A 70 -4.93 6.34 -9.79
C THR A 70 -4.00 6.53 -8.60
N TYR A 71 -4.56 6.47 -7.40
CA TYR A 71 -3.86 6.75 -6.15
C TYR A 71 -4.48 6.02 -4.97
N ASP A 72 -3.69 5.86 -3.92
CA ASP A 72 -4.18 5.52 -2.60
C ASP A 72 -4.22 6.77 -1.74
N VAL A 73 -5.33 6.96 -1.02
CA VAL A 73 -5.43 7.96 0.04
C VAL A 73 -5.18 7.29 1.36
N LYS A 74 -4.17 7.77 2.09
CA LYS A 74 -3.82 7.28 3.42
C LYS A 74 -4.06 8.40 4.43
N VAL A 75 -4.82 8.12 5.48
CA VAL A 75 -5.01 9.05 6.60
C VAL A 75 -4.47 8.40 7.86
N TYR A 76 -3.75 9.21 8.63
CA TYR A 76 -3.16 8.82 9.89
C TYR A 76 -3.57 9.83 10.96
N LEU A 77 -3.86 9.30 12.14
CA LEU A 77 -4.01 10.06 13.37
C LEU A 77 -2.78 9.79 14.23
N TYR A 78 -1.98 10.83 14.45
CA TYR A 78 -0.78 10.77 15.27
C TYR A 78 -1.06 11.36 16.64
N ARG A 79 -0.48 10.76 17.67
CA ARG A 79 -0.37 11.37 18.99
C ARG A 79 1.05 11.91 19.17
N ARG A 80 1.18 13.23 19.27
CA ARG A 80 2.45 13.97 19.33
C ARG A 80 3.12 13.92 20.69
N ASP A 81 2.35 13.90 21.77
CA ASP A 81 2.84 13.87 23.15
C ASP A 81 3.32 12.47 23.59
N TRP A 82 2.98 11.44 22.82
CA TRP A 82 3.49 10.08 23.02
C TRP A 82 4.79 9.88 22.24
N CYS A 83 5.75 9.12 22.79
CA CYS A 83 7.08 9.03 22.18
C CYS A 83 7.01 8.83 20.67
N CYS A 84 7.85 9.62 20.01
CA CYS A 84 8.24 9.36 18.64
C CYS A 84 7.11 9.62 17.62
N GLY A 85 6.00 10.26 18.02
CA GLY A 85 4.87 10.54 17.14
C GLY A 85 4.15 9.26 16.73
N THR A 86 3.52 8.58 17.69
CA THR A 86 2.89 7.27 17.46
C THR A 86 1.61 7.41 16.64
N VAL A 87 1.45 6.56 15.61
CA VAL A 87 0.19 6.40 14.89
C VAL A 87 -0.79 5.66 15.80
N VAL A 88 -1.85 6.34 16.23
CA VAL A 88 -2.90 5.73 17.06
C VAL A 88 -4.05 5.18 16.21
N ALA A 89 -4.21 5.68 14.99
CA ALA A 89 -5.15 5.14 14.01
C ALA A 89 -4.68 5.43 12.59
N SER A 90 -5.02 4.53 11.66
CA SER A 90 -4.78 4.73 10.24
C SER A 90 -5.87 4.11 9.39
N SER A 91 -6.13 4.68 8.23
CA SER A 91 -7.02 4.11 7.23
C SER A 91 -6.47 4.37 5.83
N VAL A 92 -6.71 3.42 4.94
CA VAL A 92 -6.27 3.48 3.55
C VAL A 92 -7.45 3.12 2.66
N VAL A 93 -7.68 3.92 1.63
CA VAL A 93 -8.64 3.57 0.58
C VAL A 93 -7.99 3.79 -0.77
N GLY A 94 -7.95 2.73 -1.58
CA GLY A 94 -7.51 2.80 -2.97
C GLY A 94 -8.57 3.44 -3.86
N ARG A 95 -8.15 4.32 -4.77
CA ARG A 95 -9.04 5.09 -5.65
C ARG A 95 -8.45 5.22 -7.06
N ASN A 96 -9.35 5.28 -8.04
CA ASN A 96 -9.04 5.67 -9.42
C ASN A 96 -10.09 6.67 -9.89
N ASN A 97 -10.05 7.91 -9.41
CA ASN A 97 -11.13 8.88 -9.54
C ASN A 97 -10.63 10.32 -9.39
N TYR A 98 -11.47 11.29 -9.79
CA TYR A 98 -11.24 12.72 -9.54
C TYR A 98 -11.21 13.08 -8.05
N ALA A 99 -11.90 12.32 -7.20
CA ALA A 99 -11.98 12.63 -5.77
C ALA A 99 -12.02 11.35 -4.93
N GLY A 100 -11.60 11.49 -3.67
CA GLY A 100 -11.63 10.43 -2.69
C GLY A 100 -11.64 10.99 -1.28
N TYR A 101 -12.22 10.24 -0.35
CA TYR A 101 -12.11 10.51 1.08
C TYR A 101 -11.80 9.22 1.83
N THR A 102 -11.12 9.37 2.96
CA THR A 102 -10.92 8.31 3.96
C THR A 102 -10.78 8.91 5.35
N THR A 103 -10.91 8.06 6.36
CA THR A 103 -10.98 8.48 7.75
C THR A 103 -10.34 7.45 8.66
N ALA A 104 -9.53 7.91 9.62
CA ALA A 104 -8.99 7.12 10.71
C ALA A 104 -9.62 7.57 12.04
N TYR A 105 -9.93 6.61 12.91
CA TYR A 105 -10.63 6.85 14.18
C TYR A 105 -9.80 6.35 15.35
N ALA A 106 -9.61 7.18 16.37
CA ALA A 106 -9.15 6.74 17.69
C ALA A 106 -10.28 6.91 18.70
N VAL A 107 -10.59 5.83 19.41
CA VAL A 107 -11.54 5.87 20.52
C VAL A 107 -10.79 6.41 21.73
N GLU A 108 -10.96 7.71 21.97
CA GLU A 108 -10.35 8.43 23.08
C GLU A 108 -11.46 9.14 23.85
N PRO A 109 -11.56 8.97 25.18
CA PRO A 109 -12.60 9.65 25.95
C PRO A 109 -12.41 11.16 25.88
N CYS A 110 -13.50 11.91 25.87
CA CYS A 110 -13.47 13.36 25.75
C CYS A 110 -12.61 14.08 26.81
N SER A 111 -12.56 13.53 28.03
CA SER A 111 -11.70 14.01 29.12
C SER A 111 -10.21 14.04 28.74
N ASP A 112 -9.80 13.08 27.93
CA ASP A 112 -8.41 12.89 27.53
C ASP A 112 -8.03 13.78 26.34
N LEU A 113 -9.02 14.14 25.51
CA LEU A 113 -8.84 15.00 24.34
C LEU A 113 -8.77 16.51 24.70
N GLN A 114 -9.29 16.91 25.85
CA GLN A 114 -9.40 18.31 26.27
C GLN A 114 -8.29 18.78 27.23
N THR A 115 -7.41 17.88 27.67
CA THR A 115 -6.41 18.16 28.71
C THR A 115 -5.03 18.34 28.09
N ASP A 116 -4.29 17.26 27.87
CA ASP A 116 -2.84 17.32 27.57
C ASP A 116 -2.42 16.59 26.28
N LYS A 117 -3.32 15.78 25.71
CA LYS A 117 -2.99 14.98 24.53
C LYS A 117 -2.96 15.85 23.28
N GLN A 118 -1.89 15.74 22.50
CA GLN A 118 -1.73 16.50 21.27
C GLN A 118 -1.82 15.57 20.08
N TYR A 119 -2.67 15.91 19.11
CA TYR A 119 -2.88 15.08 17.92
C TYR A 119 -2.63 15.84 16.63
N ASP A 120 -2.20 15.09 15.62
CA ASP A 120 -2.13 15.54 14.23
C ASP A 120 -2.90 14.58 13.32
N ALA A 121 -3.61 15.13 12.34
CA ALA A 121 -4.07 14.36 11.18
C ALA A 121 -3.10 14.57 10.04
N LYS A 122 -2.59 13.48 9.48
CA LYS A 122 -1.83 13.48 8.23
C LYS A 122 -2.64 12.80 7.15
N ILE A 123 -2.65 13.38 5.97
CA ILE A 123 -3.11 12.73 4.76
C ILE A 123 -1.95 12.63 3.79
N ALA A 124 -1.80 11.47 3.17
CA ALA A 124 -0.84 11.21 2.11
C ALA A 124 -1.56 10.66 0.87
N LEU A 125 -1.10 11.12 -0.29
CA LEU A 125 -1.45 10.61 -1.60
C LEU A 125 -0.27 9.79 -2.13
N ASP A 126 -0.51 8.51 -2.37
CA ASP A 126 0.49 7.61 -2.93
C ASP A 126 0.06 7.21 -4.35
N ASP A 127 0.92 7.43 -5.36
CA ASP A 127 0.70 7.00 -6.75
C ASP A 127 0.93 5.49 -6.85
N THR A 128 -0.11 4.75 -7.25
CA THR A 128 -0.11 3.27 -7.27
C THR A 128 -0.08 2.69 -8.69
N ARG A 129 0.11 3.50 -9.73
CA ARG A 129 0.00 3.06 -11.12
C ARG A 129 1.00 1.98 -11.54
N PHE A 130 2.18 1.98 -10.93
CA PHE A 130 3.31 1.15 -11.38
C PHE A 130 3.77 0.12 -10.35
N GLY A 131 2.96 -0.15 -9.32
CA GLY A 131 3.29 -1.14 -8.29
C GLY A 131 3.11 -0.59 -6.88
N PRO A 132 4.07 -0.79 -5.95
CA PRO A 132 3.95 -0.27 -4.59
C PRO A 132 3.74 1.24 -4.61
N GLY A 133 2.74 1.72 -3.86
CA GLY A 133 2.40 3.14 -3.83
C GLY A 133 3.60 4.02 -3.46
N ILE A 134 3.92 5.00 -4.29
CA ILE A 134 4.98 5.98 -4.03
C ILE A 134 4.34 7.28 -3.59
N ARG A 135 4.76 7.82 -2.46
CA ARG A 135 4.23 9.08 -1.94
C ARG A 135 4.55 10.24 -2.87
N VAL A 136 3.51 10.91 -3.35
CA VAL A 136 3.62 12.07 -4.25
C VAL A 136 3.19 13.37 -3.58
N LYS A 137 2.34 13.30 -2.55
CA LYS A 137 1.89 14.49 -1.83
C LYS A 137 1.48 14.15 -0.41
N GLU A 138 1.78 15.03 0.54
CA GLU A 138 1.29 14.92 1.91
C GLU A 138 1.01 16.29 2.52
N ILE A 139 0.07 16.33 3.47
CA ILE A 139 -0.15 17.48 4.35
C ILE A 139 -0.45 16.99 5.77
N ILE A 140 -0.19 17.86 6.73
CA ILE A 140 -0.42 17.61 8.16
C ILE A 140 -1.24 18.78 8.71
N THR A 141 -2.22 18.48 9.56
CA THR A 141 -2.97 19.48 10.31
C THR A 141 -3.03 19.09 11.79
N ASN A 142 -2.96 20.10 12.65
CA ASN A 142 -3.24 20.00 14.08
C ASN A 142 -4.54 20.75 14.45
N LYS A 143 -5.23 21.31 13.45
CA LYS A 143 -6.44 22.10 13.68
C LYS A 143 -7.60 21.16 13.98
N VAL A 144 -8.05 21.19 15.23
CA VAL A 144 -9.22 20.45 15.71
C VAL A 144 -10.48 21.28 15.45
N THR A 145 -11.53 20.59 15.03
CA THR A 145 -12.89 21.11 14.84
C THR A 145 -13.88 20.22 15.58
N GLY A 146 -15.05 20.76 15.90
CA GLY A 146 -16.05 20.03 16.68
C GLY A 146 -15.92 20.27 18.18
N HIS A 147 -16.69 19.51 18.94
CA HIS A 147 -16.70 19.55 20.39
C HIS A 147 -16.99 18.16 20.93
N CYS A 148 -16.41 17.91 22.10
CA CYS A 148 -17.04 17.08 23.10
C CYS A 148 -18.03 17.98 23.86
#